data_AF-A0A351WL83-F1
#
_entry.id   AF-A0A351WL83-F1
#
_cell.length_a   1.000
_cell.length_b   1.000
_cell.length_c   1.000
_cell.angle_alpha   90.00
_cell.angle_beta   90.00
_cell.angle_gamma   90.00
#
_symmetry.space_group_name_H-M   'P 1'
#
loop_
_entity.id
_entity.type
_entity.pdbx_description
1 polymer ?
#
loop_
_entity_poly.entity_id
_entity_poly.type
_entity_poly.pdbx_seq_one_letter_code
_entity_poly.pdbx_strand_id
1 'polypeptide(L)'
;MAYKNESGLPSPSDILRPFINSDFFSDESRERGQAVHEACAAHLLGDFAWIDRKWRGYFDSFKIWCDLEKPKPIAGDFGPLVERRLTFPSYGYSGQPDFPGYIASRLGLGVVDFKTSAALGKAWPLQIAAYRKLVAYETTLPVMWGCSVRLQENGGPPKVKFYEDFERDFNLFLGALNLHRHFAGK
;
A
#
# COMPACT_ATOMS: atom_id res chain seq x y z
N MET A 1 -15.63 -2.78 0.17
CA MET A 1 -15.97 -1.51 -0.52
C MET A 1 -14.98 -1.35 -1.66
N ALA A 2 -15.44 -1.14 -2.90
CA ALA A 2 -14.53 -0.87 -4.03
C ALA A 2 -13.62 0.32 -3.72
N TYR A 3 -12.34 0.21 -4.09
CA TYR A 3 -11.30 1.23 -3.97
C TYR A 3 -11.72 2.48 -4.78
N LYS A 4 -12.55 3.34 -4.20
CA LYS A 4 -13.10 4.52 -4.87
C LYS A 4 -12.40 5.75 -4.34
N ASN A 5 -11.64 6.41 -5.21
CA ASN A 5 -10.95 7.64 -4.86
C ASN A 5 -11.94 8.81 -4.94
N GLU A 6 -12.44 9.25 -3.79
CA GLU A 6 -13.39 10.37 -3.68
C GLU A 6 -12.72 11.72 -3.40
N SER A 7 -11.38 11.76 -3.32
CA SER A 7 -10.67 12.98 -2.93
C SER A 7 -10.50 14.01 -4.06
N GLY A 8 -10.84 13.66 -5.31
CA GLY A 8 -10.60 14.49 -6.49
C GLY A 8 -9.12 14.69 -6.87
N LEU A 9 -8.19 14.06 -6.14
CA LEU A 9 -6.74 14.12 -6.37
C LEU A 9 -6.26 12.77 -6.93
N PRO A 10 -5.26 12.73 -7.82
CA PRO A 10 -4.76 11.48 -8.37
C PRO A 10 -4.06 10.65 -7.28
N SER A 11 -4.17 9.32 -7.37
CA SER A 11 -3.43 8.40 -6.48
C SER A 11 -2.05 8.04 -7.00
N PRO A 12 -1.09 7.58 -6.17
CA PRO A 12 0.18 7.06 -6.66
C PRO A 12 0.02 5.98 -7.73
N SER A 13 -0.98 5.10 -7.60
CA SER A 13 -1.31 4.12 -8.64
C SER A 13 -1.76 4.78 -9.94
N ASP A 14 -2.56 5.85 -9.89
CA ASP A 14 -3.00 6.57 -11.09
C ASP A 14 -1.82 7.29 -11.77
N ILE A 15 -0.98 7.94 -10.96
CA ILE A 15 0.20 8.69 -11.41
C ILE A 15 1.22 7.75 -12.07
N LEU A 16 1.45 6.58 -11.47
CA LEU A 16 2.45 5.62 -11.94
C LEU A 16 1.93 4.69 -13.04
N ARG A 17 0.61 4.65 -13.28
CA ARG A 17 -0.03 3.77 -14.26
C ARG A 17 0.62 3.80 -15.65
N PRO A 18 0.99 4.96 -16.24
CA PRO A 18 1.63 4.99 -17.56
C PRO A 18 2.98 4.25 -17.63
N PHE A 19 3.62 4.02 -16.48
CA PHE A 19 4.92 3.35 -16.38
C PHE A 19 4.82 1.87 -15.95
N ILE A 20 3.59 1.37 -15.80
CA ILE A 20 3.30 -0.01 -15.42
C ILE A 20 2.71 -0.70 -16.64
N ASN A 21 3.33 -1.79 -17.08
CA ASN A 21 2.69 -2.66 -18.07
C ASN A 21 1.50 -3.37 -17.41
N SER A 22 0.29 -2.94 -17.76
CA SER A 22 -0.97 -3.50 -17.27
C SER A 22 -1.64 -4.47 -18.25
N ASP A 23 -0.98 -4.83 -19.36
CA ASP A 23 -1.57 -5.66 -20.43
C ASP A 23 -1.99 -7.06 -19.93
N PHE A 24 -1.41 -7.49 -18.80
CA PHE A 24 -1.69 -8.78 -18.16
C PHE A 24 -2.63 -8.67 -16.95
N PHE A 25 -3.20 -7.50 -16.66
CA PHE A 25 -4.07 -7.31 -15.51
C PHE A 25 -5.50 -7.73 -15.85
N SER A 26 -5.85 -8.96 -15.49
CA SER A 26 -7.21 -9.48 -15.61
C SER A 26 -8.16 -8.85 -14.58
N ASP A 27 -9.46 -8.85 -14.87
CA ASP A 27 -10.49 -8.45 -13.90
C ASP A 27 -10.42 -9.32 -12.63
N GLU A 28 -10.17 -10.61 -12.79
CA GLU A 28 -9.91 -11.53 -11.68
C GLU A 28 -8.72 -11.10 -10.81
N SER A 29 -7.64 -10.57 -11.41
CA SER A 29 -6.49 -10.07 -10.65
C SER A 29 -6.84 -8.86 -9.80
N ARG A 30 -7.76 -8.01 -10.30
CA ARG A 30 -8.26 -6.85 -9.57
C ARG A 30 -9.20 -7.26 -8.44
N GLU A 31 -10.12 -8.17 -8.73
CA GLU A 31 -11.07 -8.75 -7.76
C GLU A 31 -10.31 -9.43 -6.62
N ARG A 32 -9.32 -10.28 -6.95
CA ARG A 32 -8.40 -10.91 -6.00
C ARG A 32 -7.70 -9.88 -5.12
N GLY A 33 -7.08 -8.87 -5.74
CA GLY A 33 -6.36 -7.83 -5.01
C GLY A 33 -7.27 -7.14 -3.99
N GLN A 34 -8.43 -6.69 -4.43
CA GLN A 34 -9.39 -6.02 -3.55
C GLN A 34 -9.85 -6.92 -2.39
N ALA A 35 -10.27 -8.15 -2.67
CA ALA A 35 -10.78 -9.05 -1.63
C ALA A 35 -9.70 -9.41 -0.59
N VAL A 36 -8.45 -9.60 -1.03
CA VAL A 36 -7.34 -9.87 -0.11
C VAL A 36 -7.05 -8.65 0.76
N HIS A 37 -7.02 -7.44 0.19
CA HIS A 37 -6.79 -6.22 0.97
C HIS A 37 -7.91 -5.96 1.99
N GLU A 38 -9.17 -6.12 1.61
CA GLU A 38 -10.32 -5.99 2.52
C GLU A 38 -10.21 -6.96 3.70
N ALA A 39 -9.85 -8.23 3.45
CA ALA A 39 -9.65 -9.22 4.49
C ALA A 39 -8.44 -8.90 5.40
N CYS A 40 -7.32 -8.47 4.83
CA CYS A 40 -6.14 -8.05 5.59
C CYS A 40 -6.45 -6.86 6.50
N ALA A 41 -7.16 -5.85 5.98
CA ALA A 41 -7.54 -4.66 6.72
C ALA A 41 -8.48 -5.01 7.88
N ALA A 42 -9.54 -5.78 7.64
CA ALA A 42 -10.44 -6.25 8.69
C ALA A 42 -9.67 -6.98 9.81
N HIS A 43 -8.73 -7.87 9.45
CA HIS A 43 -7.92 -8.57 10.43
C HIS A 43 -7.02 -7.63 11.25
N LEU A 44 -6.36 -6.65 10.61
CA LEU A 44 -5.51 -5.66 11.29
C LEU A 44 -6.30 -4.77 12.26
N LEU A 45 -7.56 -4.50 11.94
CA LEU A 45 -8.46 -3.70 12.76
C LEU A 45 -9.15 -4.50 13.87
N GLY A 46 -8.95 -5.82 13.93
CA GLY A 46 -9.59 -6.71 14.90
C GLY A 46 -11.04 -7.08 14.53
N ASP A 47 -11.46 -6.78 13.30
CA ASP A 47 -12.77 -7.12 12.76
C ASP A 47 -12.82 -8.54 12.20
N PHE A 48 -14.02 -9.01 11.90
CA PHE A 48 -14.23 -10.28 11.22
C PHE A 48 -13.75 -10.22 9.77
N ALA A 49 -12.63 -10.89 9.47
CA ALA A 49 -12.07 -10.99 8.13
C ALA A 49 -12.69 -12.16 7.35
N TRP A 50 -13.54 -11.84 6.38
CA TRP A 50 -14.09 -12.82 5.43
C TRP A 50 -13.32 -12.79 4.10
N ILE A 51 -13.08 -13.97 3.52
CA ILE A 51 -12.50 -14.08 2.18
C ILE A 51 -12.99 -15.37 1.49
N ASP A 52 -13.23 -15.30 0.19
CA ASP A 52 -13.57 -16.47 -0.62
C ASP A 52 -12.46 -17.54 -0.54
N ARG A 53 -12.87 -18.81 -0.55
CA ARG A 53 -11.98 -19.98 -0.54
C ARG A 53 -10.93 -19.91 -1.65
N LYS A 54 -11.26 -19.40 -2.84
CA LYS A 54 -10.31 -19.34 -3.98
C LYS A 54 -9.11 -18.41 -3.73
N TRP A 55 -9.24 -17.42 -2.84
CA TRP A 55 -8.14 -16.50 -2.48
C TRP A 55 -7.59 -16.74 -1.08
N ARG A 56 -8.07 -17.78 -0.40
CA ARG A 56 -7.78 -18.03 1.02
C ARG A 56 -6.30 -18.14 1.32
N GLY A 57 -5.51 -18.75 0.42
CA GLY A 57 -4.09 -18.92 0.65
C GLY A 57 -3.33 -17.58 0.76
N TYR A 58 -3.72 -16.53 0.03
CA TYR A 58 -3.10 -15.21 0.23
C TYR A 58 -3.35 -14.66 1.63
N PHE A 59 -4.56 -14.83 2.16
CA PHE A 59 -4.89 -14.41 3.53
C PHE A 59 -4.20 -15.28 4.58
N ASP A 60 -4.02 -16.58 4.33
CA ASP A 60 -3.24 -17.44 5.21
C ASP A 60 -1.75 -17.04 5.23
N SER A 61 -1.18 -16.71 4.07
CA SER A 61 0.17 -16.13 3.94
C SER A 61 0.31 -14.82 4.72
N PHE A 62 -0.73 -13.98 4.71
CA PHE A 62 -0.79 -12.74 5.48
C PHE A 62 -0.83 -12.99 6.99
N LYS A 63 -1.59 -13.98 7.48
CA LYS A 63 -1.58 -14.31 8.92
C LYS A 63 -0.21 -14.77 9.40
N ILE A 64 0.55 -15.50 8.58
CA ILE A 64 1.95 -15.84 8.89
C ILE A 64 2.78 -14.56 9.07
N TRP A 65 2.59 -13.56 8.19
CA TRP A 65 3.23 -12.25 8.36
C TRP A 65 2.85 -11.62 9.70
N CYS A 66 1.56 -11.58 10.04
CA CYS A 66 1.07 -11.03 11.31
C CYS A 66 1.67 -11.73 12.52
N ASP A 67 1.79 -13.06 12.48
CA ASP A 67 2.34 -13.84 13.57
C ASP A 67 3.82 -13.54 13.81
N LEU A 68 4.59 -13.29 12.74
CA LEU A 68 6.00 -12.96 12.81
C LEU A 68 6.23 -11.50 13.21
N GLU A 69 5.53 -10.58 12.55
CA GLU A 69 5.80 -9.15 12.64
C GLU A 69 4.98 -8.44 13.72
N LYS A 70 3.95 -9.08 14.28
CA LYS A 70 3.06 -8.52 15.31
C LYS A 70 2.64 -7.07 14.99
N PRO A 71 2.02 -6.84 13.81
CA PRO A 71 1.75 -5.51 13.30
C PRO A 71 0.85 -4.73 14.26
N LYS A 72 1.22 -3.47 14.51
CA LYS A 72 0.44 -2.53 15.32
C LYS A 72 0.06 -1.33 14.47
N PRO A 73 -1.19 -1.26 13.96
CA PRO A 73 -1.68 -0.11 13.22
C PRO A 73 -1.57 1.16 14.04
N ILE A 74 -1.29 2.29 13.38
CA ILE A 74 -1.47 3.60 13.99
C ILE A 74 -2.82 4.21 13.62
N ALA A 75 -3.25 5.14 14.45
CA ALA A 75 -4.40 5.99 14.21
C ALA A 75 -3.95 7.44 13.98
N GLY A 76 -4.71 8.16 13.17
CA GLY A 76 -4.71 9.62 13.13
C GLY A 76 -5.97 10.15 13.82
N ASP A 77 -6.26 11.43 13.63
CA ASP A 77 -7.33 12.14 14.34
C ASP A 77 -8.72 11.50 14.17
N PHE A 78 -8.97 10.89 13.01
CA PHE A 78 -10.26 10.29 12.65
C PHE A 78 -10.26 8.75 12.73
N GLY A 79 -9.34 8.16 13.49
CA GLY A 79 -9.27 6.71 13.71
C GLY A 79 -8.11 6.02 12.99
N PRO A 80 -8.16 4.69 12.81
CA PRO A 80 -7.10 3.90 12.19
C PRO A 80 -6.74 4.38 10.78
N LEU A 81 -5.45 4.23 10.40
CA LEU A 81 -4.97 4.62 9.07
C LEU A 81 -4.94 3.46 8.05
N VAL A 82 -5.18 2.23 8.49
CA VAL A 82 -5.21 1.03 7.63
C VAL A 82 -6.27 1.20 6.55
N GLU A 83 -5.86 1.06 5.28
CA GLU A 83 -6.73 1.27 4.11
C GLU A 83 -7.49 2.60 4.16
N ARG A 84 -6.97 3.63 4.83
CA ARG A 84 -7.59 4.97 4.86
C ARG A 84 -7.06 5.85 3.75
N ARG A 85 -7.96 6.52 3.04
CA ARG A 85 -7.61 7.56 2.06
C ARG A 85 -7.04 8.78 2.77
N LEU A 86 -5.79 9.09 2.50
CA LEU A 86 -5.06 10.27 2.95
C LEU A 86 -4.85 11.24 1.80
N THR A 87 -4.74 12.54 2.08
CA THR A 87 -4.49 13.57 1.08
C THR A 87 -3.25 14.39 1.45
N PHE A 88 -2.44 14.77 0.46
CA PHE A 88 -1.35 15.71 0.63
C PHE A 88 -1.62 16.95 -0.24
N PRO A 89 -2.34 17.97 0.28
CA PRO A 89 -2.80 19.09 -0.53
C PRO A 89 -1.69 19.87 -1.25
N SER A 90 -0.58 20.17 -0.57
CA SER A 90 0.53 20.93 -1.18
C SER A 90 1.23 20.19 -2.31
N TYR A 91 1.31 18.86 -2.22
CA TYR A 91 1.77 18.02 -3.32
C TYR A 91 0.64 17.58 -4.26
N GLY A 92 -0.62 17.95 -4.02
CA GLY A 92 -1.77 17.68 -4.88
C GLY A 92 -1.97 16.22 -5.31
N TYR A 93 -1.76 15.26 -4.40
CA TYR A 93 -2.11 13.84 -4.60
C TYR A 93 -2.77 13.25 -3.35
N SER A 94 -3.44 12.11 -3.49
CA SER A 94 -4.02 11.33 -2.39
C SER A 94 -3.56 9.89 -2.43
N GLY A 95 -3.66 9.12 -1.36
CA GLY A 95 -3.22 7.72 -1.34
C GLY A 95 -3.97 6.93 -0.28
N GLN A 96 -3.94 5.61 -0.39
CA GLN A 96 -4.51 4.73 0.63
C GLN A 96 -3.46 3.67 0.87
N PRO A 97 -2.59 3.90 1.86
CA PRO A 97 -1.62 2.90 2.27
C PRO A 97 -2.34 1.73 2.94
N ASP A 98 -1.96 0.50 2.63
CA ASP A 98 -2.64 -0.66 3.20
C ASP A 98 -2.43 -0.72 4.72
N PHE A 99 -1.18 -0.53 5.18
CA PHE A 99 -0.86 -0.54 6.60
C PHE A 99 0.22 0.49 6.95
N PRO A 100 -0.17 1.59 7.62
CA PRO A 100 0.72 2.42 8.41
C PRO A 100 0.83 1.88 9.84
N GLY A 101 2.05 1.60 10.32
CA GLY A 101 2.20 1.10 11.68
C GLY A 101 3.60 0.63 12.07
N TYR A 102 3.66 -0.03 13.21
CA TYR A 102 4.88 -0.63 13.76
C TYR A 102 4.90 -2.14 13.51
N ILE A 103 6.09 -2.70 13.32
CA ILE A 103 6.33 -4.15 13.20
C ILE A 103 7.52 -4.54 14.08
N ALA A 104 7.59 -5.82 14.44
CA ALA A 104 8.61 -6.34 15.35
C ALA A 104 10.03 -6.27 14.77
N SER A 105 10.19 -6.48 13.46
CA SER A 105 11.51 -6.55 12.82
C SER A 105 12.16 -5.20 12.50
N ARG A 106 11.45 -4.07 12.67
CA ARG A 106 11.96 -2.73 12.31
C ARG A 106 11.64 -1.68 13.37
N LEU A 107 12.60 -0.78 13.58
CA LEU A 107 12.43 0.35 14.48
C LEU A 107 11.64 1.48 13.81
N GLY A 108 10.74 2.09 14.58
CA GLY A 108 9.98 3.28 14.17
C GLY A 108 8.79 2.97 13.27
N LEU A 109 8.04 4.03 12.96
CA LEU A 109 6.84 3.96 12.11
C LEU A 109 7.24 3.64 10.66
N GLY A 110 6.46 2.80 10.01
CA GLY A 110 6.61 2.52 8.59
C GLY A 110 5.30 2.31 7.85
N VAL A 111 5.43 2.00 6.57
CA VAL A 111 4.31 1.68 5.67
C VAL A 111 4.56 0.34 5.01
N VAL A 112 3.52 -0.50 4.98
CA VAL A 112 3.49 -1.77 4.27
C VAL A 112 2.46 -1.72 3.16
N ASP A 113 2.84 -2.27 2.02
CA ASP A 113 2.02 -2.41 0.81
C ASP A 113 1.94 -3.91 0.46
N PHE A 114 0.79 -4.54 0.69
CA PHE A 114 0.52 -5.93 0.42
C PHE A 114 0.36 -6.17 -1.09
N LYS A 115 0.87 -7.30 -1.57
CA LYS A 115 0.86 -7.65 -2.99
C LYS A 115 0.47 -9.11 -3.18
N THR A 116 -0.46 -9.35 -4.10
CA THR A 116 -0.84 -10.71 -4.54
C THR A 116 -0.07 -11.17 -5.77
N SER A 117 0.78 -10.31 -6.35
CA SER A 117 1.60 -10.65 -7.52
C SER A 117 2.89 -11.37 -7.15
N ALA A 118 3.30 -12.32 -8.02
CA ALA A 118 4.53 -13.08 -7.84
C ALA A 118 5.80 -12.23 -8.11
N ALA A 119 5.79 -11.42 -9.17
CA ALA A 119 6.93 -10.62 -9.61
C ALA A 119 6.99 -9.26 -8.88
N LEU A 120 8.21 -8.75 -8.68
CA LEU A 120 8.42 -7.39 -8.17
C LEU A 120 8.03 -6.34 -9.22
N GLY A 121 7.26 -5.34 -8.80
CA GLY A 121 6.97 -4.16 -9.62
C GLY A 121 8.02 -3.08 -9.42
N LYS A 122 8.56 -2.53 -10.52
CA LYS A 122 9.50 -1.40 -10.46
C LYS A 122 8.87 -0.12 -9.89
N ALA A 123 7.54 0.02 -10.00
CA ALA A 123 6.80 1.17 -9.50
C ALA A 123 6.49 1.11 -7.98
N TRP A 124 6.63 -0.06 -7.34
CA TRP A 124 6.30 -0.23 -5.92
C TRP A 124 7.14 0.63 -4.97
N PRO A 125 8.48 0.72 -5.11
CA PRO A 125 9.26 1.63 -4.29
C PRO A 125 8.76 3.09 -4.36
N LEU A 126 8.39 3.56 -5.55
CA LEU A 126 7.89 4.92 -5.78
C LEU A 126 6.52 5.12 -5.10
N GLN A 127 5.60 4.15 -5.26
CA GLN A 127 4.30 4.17 -4.61
C GLN A 127 4.43 4.20 -3.07
N ILE A 128 5.29 3.35 -2.52
CA ILE A 128 5.54 3.28 -1.07
C ILE A 128 6.20 4.57 -0.57
N ALA A 129 7.15 5.15 -1.33
CA ALA A 129 7.74 6.44 -0.98
C ALA A 129 6.70 7.57 -0.90
N ALA A 130 5.74 7.60 -1.84
CA ALA A 130 4.61 8.53 -1.78
C ALA A 130 3.72 8.29 -0.55
N TYR A 131 3.41 7.03 -0.24
CA TYR A 131 2.64 6.69 0.96
C TYR A 131 3.35 7.07 2.26
N ARG A 132 4.68 6.90 2.34
CA ARG A 132 5.47 7.35 3.51
C ARG A 132 5.31 8.85 3.72
N LYS A 133 5.33 9.67 2.67
CA LYS A 133 5.10 11.12 2.76
C LYS A 133 3.68 11.47 3.17
N LEU A 134 2.66 10.76 2.66
CA LEU A 134 1.27 10.94 3.08
C LEU A 134 1.09 10.65 4.58
N VAL A 135 1.59 9.52 5.05
CA VAL A 135 1.48 9.14 6.46
C VAL A 135 2.26 10.10 7.35
N ALA A 136 3.46 10.52 6.95
CA ALA A 136 4.24 11.51 7.69
C ALA A 136 3.51 12.86 7.79
N TYR A 137 2.85 13.30 6.72
CA TYR A 137 2.05 14.51 6.70
C TYR A 137 0.82 14.41 7.61
N GLU A 138 0.07 13.32 7.51
CA GLU A 138 -1.14 13.06 8.30
C GLU A 138 -0.85 13.00 9.81
N THR A 139 0.27 12.39 10.19
CA THR A 139 0.57 12.06 11.59
C THR A 139 1.56 13.02 12.24
N THR A 140 2.24 13.85 11.45
CA THR A 140 3.42 14.63 11.85
C THR A 140 4.61 13.80 12.37
N LEU A 141 4.57 12.46 12.20
CA LEU A 141 5.62 11.56 12.66
C LEU A 141 6.59 11.17 11.53
N PRO A 142 7.87 10.92 11.84
CA PRO A 142 8.82 10.42 10.85
C PRO A 142 8.49 8.97 10.46
N VAL A 143 8.39 8.71 9.16
CA VAL A 143 8.18 7.36 8.60
C VAL A 143 9.51 6.78 8.12
N MET A 144 10.07 5.90 8.96
CA MET A 144 11.46 5.45 8.91
C MET A 144 11.72 4.43 7.80
N TRP A 145 10.73 3.60 7.47
CA TRP A 145 10.88 2.53 6.49
C TRP A 145 9.62 2.34 5.67
N GLY A 146 9.76 1.65 4.54
CA GLY A 146 8.65 1.20 3.73
C GLY A 146 8.98 -0.14 3.10
N CYS A 147 7.99 -1.02 2.99
CA CYS A 147 8.19 -2.33 2.37
C CYS A 147 6.95 -2.83 1.62
N SER A 148 7.19 -3.77 0.71
CA SER A 148 6.13 -4.56 0.10
C SER A 148 6.14 -5.97 0.68
N VAL A 149 4.97 -6.52 0.95
CA VAL A 149 4.80 -7.89 1.44
C VAL A 149 4.04 -8.67 0.37
N ARG A 150 4.73 -9.59 -0.31
CA ARG A 150 4.13 -10.44 -1.34
C ARG A 150 3.55 -11.70 -0.72
N LEU A 151 2.23 -11.74 -0.68
CA LEU A 151 1.43 -12.85 -0.20
C LEU A 151 1.47 -14.00 -1.21
N GLN A 152 1.52 -15.23 -0.72
CA GLN A 152 1.60 -16.42 -1.57
C GLN A 152 0.21 -17.07 -1.70
N GLU A 153 -0.16 -17.41 -2.93
CA GLU A 153 -1.44 -18.07 -3.25
C GLU A 153 -1.63 -19.41 -2.53
N ASN A 154 -0.52 -20.11 -2.28
CA ASN A 154 -0.53 -21.42 -1.63
C ASN A 154 -0.57 -21.36 -0.09
N GLY A 155 -0.68 -20.18 0.52
CA GLY A 155 -0.64 -20.04 1.98
C GLY A 155 0.76 -20.10 2.59
N GLY A 156 1.81 -20.19 1.77
CA GLY A 156 3.18 -20.24 2.24
C GLY A 156 3.69 -18.91 2.82
N PRO A 157 4.90 -18.91 3.41
CA PRO A 157 5.50 -17.71 3.98
C PRO A 157 5.60 -16.56 2.96
N PRO A 158 5.23 -15.33 3.35
CA PRO A 158 5.24 -14.18 2.47
C PRO A 158 6.67 -13.72 2.18
N LYS A 159 6.86 -13.02 1.05
CA LYS A 159 8.16 -12.45 0.67
C LYS A 159 8.18 -10.95 0.92
N VAL A 160 8.96 -10.52 1.90
CA VAL A 160 9.11 -9.11 2.28
C VAL A 160 10.26 -8.46 1.52
N LYS A 161 10.06 -7.24 1.03
CA LYS A 161 11.13 -6.40 0.45
C LYS A 161 11.06 -5.00 1.03
N PHE A 162 12.09 -4.62 1.77
CA PHE A 162 12.30 -3.25 2.24
C PHE A 162 12.95 -2.38 1.16
N TYR A 163 12.55 -1.12 1.12
CA TYR A 163 13.07 -0.09 0.22
C TYR A 163 13.80 0.97 1.03
N GLU A 164 15.13 0.96 0.91
CA GLU A 164 16.03 1.76 1.76
C GLU A 164 16.29 3.16 1.16
N ASP A 165 16.20 3.33 -0.17
CA ASP A 165 16.54 4.57 -0.87
C ASP A 165 15.33 5.50 -1.06
N PHE A 166 14.81 5.98 0.07
CA PHE A 166 13.61 6.82 0.13
C PHE A 166 13.68 8.06 -0.75
N GLU A 167 14.78 8.82 -0.67
CA GLU A 167 14.91 10.11 -1.35
C GLU A 167 14.92 9.93 -2.86
N ARG A 168 15.64 8.92 -3.37
CA ARG A 168 15.61 8.58 -4.80
C ARG A 168 14.20 8.19 -5.24
N ASP A 169 13.57 7.27 -4.53
CA ASP A 169 12.26 6.73 -4.91
C ASP A 169 11.17 7.82 -4.87
N PHE A 170 11.22 8.70 -3.87
CA PHE A 170 10.29 9.83 -3.78
C PHE A 170 10.54 10.87 -4.87
N ASN A 171 11.80 11.21 -5.19
CA ASN A 171 12.11 12.13 -6.29
C ASN A 171 11.66 11.59 -7.65
N LEU A 172 11.80 10.27 -7.89
CA LEU A 172 11.27 9.63 -9.09
C LEU A 172 9.74 9.69 -9.14
N PHE A 173 9.07 9.47 -8.01
CA PHE A 173 7.62 9.67 -7.91
C PHE A 173 7.22 11.12 -8.22
N LEU A 174 7.94 12.13 -7.71
CA LEU A 174 7.67 13.53 -8.03
C LEU A 174 7.85 13.84 -9.52
N GLY A 175 8.85 13.23 -10.16
CA GLY A 175 9.01 13.31 -11.62
C GLY A 175 7.78 12.77 -12.35
N ALA A 176 7.28 11.60 -11.94
CA ALA A 176 6.06 11.02 -12.51
C ALA A 176 4.82 11.90 -12.24
N LEU A 177 4.68 12.46 -11.04
CA LEU A 177 3.59 13.37 -10.68
C LEU A 177 3.59 14.65 -11.53
N ASN A 178 4.77 15.23 -11.79
CA ASN A 178 4.89 16.41 -12.62
C ASN A 178 4.51 16.12 -14.09
N LEU A 179 4.94 14.97 -14.62
CA LEU A 179 4.51 14.52 -15.95
C LEU A 179 2.99 14.30 -16.00
N HIS A 180 2.42 13.62 -14.99
CA HIS A 180 0.99 13.40 -14.91
C HIS A 180 0.20 14.71 -14.95
N ARG A 181 0.64 15.73 -14.20
CA ARG A 181 0.04 17.08 -14.20
C ARG A 181 0.12 17.77 -15.55
N HIS A 182 1.32 17.80 -16.14
CA HIS A 182 1.57 18.40 -17.44
C HIS A 182 0.61 17.86 -18.51
N PHE A 183 0.44 16.53 -18.58
CA PHE A 183 -0.45 15.90 -19.56
C PHE A 183 -1.94 15.94 -19.17
N ALA A 184 -2.26 16.07 -17.88
CA ALA A 184 -3.64 16.25 -17.41
C ALA A 184 -4.14 17.70 -17.55
N GLY A 185 -3.29 18.65 -17.98
CA GLY A 185 -3.63 20.07 -18.09
C GLY A 185 -3.82 20.75 -16.73
N LYS A 186 -3.12 20.26 -15.69
CA LYS A 186 -3.19 20.76 -14.31
C LYS A 186 -1.85 21.28 -13.82
#